data_AF-F3FX04-F1
#
_entry.id   AF-F3FX04-F1
#
_cell.length_a   1.000
_cell.length_b   1.000
_cell.length_c   1.000
_cell.angle_alpha   90.00
_cell.angle_beta   90.00
_cell.angle_gamma   90.00
#
_symmetry.space_group_name_H-M   'P 1'
#
loop_
_entity.id
_entity.type
_entity.pdbx_description
1 polymer ?
#
loop_
_entity_poly.entity_id
_entity_poly.type
_entity_poly.pdbx_seq_one_letter_code
_entity_poly.pdbx_strand_id
1 'polypeptide(L)' 'EDACAVVKHLAERGLIDERQAFIRGGSAGGYTTLCALAFHDVFRAGASLYGVSDPVALARATHKFEGDYLDWLIGDP' A
#
# COMPACT_ATOMS: atom_id res chain seq x y z
N GLU A 1 2.39 0.67 7.32
CA GLU A 1 3.24 1.34 8.33
C GLU A 1 4.70 1.43 7.91
N ASP A 2 5.36 0.32 7.55
CA ASP A 2 6.79 0.31 7.17
C ASP A 2 7.17 1.31 6.05
N ALA A 3 6.32 1.44 5.03
CA ALA A 3 6.51 2.43 3.97
C ALA A 3 6.51 3.87 4.50
N CYS A 4 5.70 4.18 5.51
CA CYS A 4 5.70 5.48 6.17
C CYS A 4 6.96 5.65 7.06
N ALA A 5 7.35 4.59 7.76
CA ALA A 5 8.50 4.61 8.67
C ALA A 5 9.82 4.92 7.93
N VAL A 6 10.00 4.40 6.71
CA VAL A 6 11.22 4.68 5.93
C VAL A 6 11.32 6.16 5.53
N VAL A 7 10.20 6.84 5.25
CA VAL A 7 10.20 8.29 4.96
C VAL A 7 10.75 9.06 6.16
N LYS A 8 10.18 8.82 7.35
CA LYS A 8 10.63 9.46 8.59
C LYS A 8 12.10 9.16 8.86
N HIS A 9 12.51 7.90 8.75
CA HIS A 9 13.89 7.48 8.99
C HIS A 9 14.90 8.17 8.06
N LEU A 10 14.57 8.30 6.77
CA LEU A 10 15.45 8.96 5.80
C LEU A 10 15.48 10.49 6.01
N ALA A 11 14.36 11.09 6.39
CA ALA A 11 14.25 12.52 6.67
C ALA A 11 15.06 12.91 7.93
N GLU A 12 14.97 12.14 9.01
CA GLU A 12 15.75 12.34 10.24
C GLU A 12 17.27 12.31 9.99
N ARG A 13 17.70 11.58 8.95
CA ARG A 13 19.10 11.50 8.51
C ARG A 13 19.50 12.57 7.51
N GLY A 14 18.58 13.46 7.13
CA GLY A 14 18.81 14.51 6.13
C GLY A 14 19.01 13.98 4.71
N LEU A 15 18.56 12.76 4.41
CA LEU A 15 18.76 12.12 3.10
C LEU A 15 17.66 12.45 2.09
N ILE A 16 16.48 12.87 2.57
CA ILE A 16 15.34 13.28 1.75
C ILE A 16 14.66 14.50 2.38
N ASP A 17 13.89 15.23 1.58
CA ASP A 17 12.86 16.15 2.08
C ASP A 17 11.56 15.36 2.27
N GLU A 18 11.12 15.19 3.52
CA GLU A 18 9.88 14.47 3.84
C GLU A 18 8.63 15.07 3.17
N ARG A 19 8.63 16.37 2.90
CA ARG A 19 7.51 17.07 2.25
C ARG A 19 7.45 16.77 0.75
N GLN A 20 8.47 16.11 0.21
CA GLN A 20 8.58 15.70 -1.19
C GLN A 20 8.65 14.17 -1.33
N ALA A 21 8.12 13.42 -0.36
CA ALA A 21 7.99 11.97 -0.46
C ALA A 21 6.75 11.56 -1.29
N PHE A 22 6.92 10.60 -2.19
CA PHE A 22 5.86 10.04 -3.03
C PHE A 22 5.85 8.51 -2.92
N ILE A 23 4.66 7.89 -2.99
CA ILE A 23 4.50 6.43 -2.95
C ILE A 23 3.88 5.90 -4.24
N ARG A 24 4.37 4.77 -4.74
CA ARG A 24 3.73 4.05 -5.86
C ARG A 24 3.84 2.55 -5.68
N GLY A 25 2.91 1.81 -6.27
CA GLY A 25 2.98 0.36 -6.28
C GLY A 25 1.99 -0.29 -7.23
N GLY A 26 2.34 -1.48 -7.69
CA GLY A 26 1.47 -2.33 -8.52
C GLY A 26 0.87 -3.48 -7.70
N SER A 27 -0.32 -3.96 -8.07
CA SER A 27 -0.97 -5.11 -7.43
C SER A 27 -1.08 -4.93 -5.89
N ALA A 28 -0.49 -5.82 -5.08
CA ALA A 28 -0.43 -5.67 -3.62
C ALA A 28 0.24 -4.35 -3.19
N GLY A 29 1.27 -3.87 -3.91
CA GLY A 29 1.86 -2.56 -3.65
C GLY A 29 0.92 -1.39 -3.96
N GLY A 30 -0.04 -1.60 -4.86
CA GLY A 30 -1.11 -0.64 -5.14
C GLY A 30 -2.11 -0.55 -3.98
N TYR A 31 -2.43 -1.68 -3.33
CA TYR A 31 -3.18 -1.70 -2.06
C TYR A 31 -2.44 -0.92 -0.97
N THR A 32 -1.15 -1.21 -0.78
CA THR A 32 -0.30 -0.45 0.16
C THR A 32 -0.31 1.05 -0.14
N THR A 33 -0.24 1.44 -1.41
CA THR A 33 -0.31 2.84 -1.84
C THR A 33 -1.65 3.48 -1.47
N LEU A 34 -2.76 2.78 -1.72
CA LEU A 34 -4.10 3.26 -1.37
C LEU A 34 -4.25 3.42 0.15
N CYS A 35 -3.87 2.40 0.94
CA CYS A 35 -3.90 2.46 2.40
C CYS A 35 -3.03 3.61 2.94
N ALA A 36 -1.83 3.81 2.38
CA ALA A 36 -0.94 4.88 2.79
C ALA A 36 -1.55 6.26 2.57
N LEU A 37 -2.23 6.49 1.45
CA LEU A 37 -2.88 7.77 1.14
C LEU A 37 -4.22 7.97 1.86
N ALA A 38 -4.93 6.89 2.20
CA ALA A 38 -6.23 6.96 2.87
C ALA A 38 -6.12 7.13 4.39
N PHE A 39 -5.10 6.51 5.01
CA PHE A 39 -5.02 6.37 6.47
C PHE A 39 -3.82 7.07 7.11
N HIS A 40 -2.90 7.63 6.31
CA HIS A 40 -1.72 8.34 6.82
C HIS A 40 -1.48 9.65 6.05
N ASP A 41 -0.88 10.62 6.74
CA ASP A 41 -0.48 11.91 6.15
C ASP A 41 1.06 11.99 6.11
N VAL A 42 1.65 11.19 5.21
CA VAL A 42 3.12 11.05 5.08
C VAL A 42 3.61 11.33 3.67
N PHE A 43 2.86 10.89 2.66
CA PHE A 43 3.24 11.05 1.26
C PHE A 43 2.50 12.22 0.63
N ARG A 44 3.22 13.06 -0.11
CA ARG A 44 2.64 14.24 -0.79
C ARG A 44 1.65 13.87 -1.88
N ALA A 45 1.89 12.75 -2.57
CA ALA A 45 0.97 12.11 -3.49
C ALA A 45 1.41 10.66 -3.74
N GLY A 46 0.59 9.90 -4.47
CA GLY A 46 0.98 8.57 -4.89
C GLY A 46 0.23 8.03 -6.11
N ALA A 47 0.68 6.88 -6.60
CA ALA A 47 0.13 6.21 -7.77
C ALA A 47 -0.09 4.72 -7.52
N SER A 48 -1.35 4.30 -7.50
CA SER A 48 -1.74 2.89 -7.45
C SER A 48 -1.94 2.35 -8.87
N LEU A 49 -1.17 1.33 -9.24
CA LEU A 49 -1.19 0.73 -10.57
C LEU A 49 -1.88 -0.64 -10.46
N TYR A 50 -3.09 -0.78 -11.03
CA TYR A 50 -3.89 -2.03 -10.94
C TYR A 50 -3.89 -2.63 -9.51
N GLY A 51 -3.94 -1.74 -8.52
CA GLY A 51 -3.89 -2.13 -7.11
C GLY A 51 -5.20 -2.72 -6.65
N VAL A 52 -5.13 -3.61 -5.66
CA VAL A 52 -6.34 -4.11 -4.99
C VAL A 52 -6.98 -2.94 -4.25
N SER A 53 -8.20 -2.54 -4.62
CA SER A 53 -8.96 -1.49 -3.92
C SER A 53 -10.13 -2.03 -3.10
N ASP A 54 -10.56 -3.27 -3.38
CA ASP A 54 -11.60 -3.98 -2.66
C ASP A 54 -11.19 -5.45 -2.48
N PRO A 55 -10.62 -5.81 -1.31
CA PRO A 55 -10.23 -7.19 -1.02
C PRO A 55 -11.42 -8.16 -1.04
N VAL A 56 -12.61 -7.75 -0.59
CA VAL A 56 -13.78 -8.64 -0.52
C VAL A 56 -14.27 -8.98 -1.94
N ALA A 57 -14.29 -7.99 -2.84
CA ALA A 57 -14.62 -8.24 -4.24
C ALA A 57 -13.55 -9.11 -4.93
N LEU A 58 -12.26 -8.88 -4.61
CA LEU A 58 -11.17 -9.68 -5.18
C LEU A 58 -11.25 -11.15 -4.74
N ALA A 59 -11.53 -11.44 -3.47
CA ALA A 59 -11.67 -12.81 -2.97
C ALA A 59 -12.73 -13.63 -3.75
N ARG A 60 -13.78 -12.96 -4.26
CA ARG A 60 -14.86 -13.61 -5.01
C ARG A 60 -14.54 -13.85 -6.49
N ALA A 61 -13.59 -13.11 -7.05
CA ALA A 61 -13.38 -13.02 -8.50
C ALA A 61 -11.93 -13.26 -8.95
N THR A 62 -10.99 -13.44 -8.01
CA THR A 62 -9.59 -13.70 -8.34
C THR A 62 -9.40 -15.08 -8.95
N HIS A 63 -8.29 -15.26 -9.67
CA HIS A 63 -7.97 -16.55 -10.27
C HIS A 63 -7.63 -17.60 -9.20
N LYS A 64 -7.84 -18.87 -9.53
CA LYS A 64 -7.69 -20.01 -8.60
C LYS A 64 -6.38 -20.02 -7.80
N PHE A 65 -5.27 -19.54 -8.36
CA PHE A 65 -3.97 -19.49 -7.67
C PHE A 65 -3.94 -18.54 -6.46
N GLU A 66 -4.77 -17.49 -6.44
CA GLU A 66 -4.83 -16.49 -5.36
C GLU A 66 -6.15 -16.54 -4.58
N GLY A 67 -6.97 -17.58 -4.82
CA GLY A 67 -8.32 -17.70 -4.23
C GLY A 67 -8.32 -17.58 -2.71
N ASP A 68 -7.35 -18.22 -2.06
CA ASP A 68 -7.23 -18.25 -0.60
C ASP A 68 -6.15 -17.28 -0.09
N TYR A 69 -5.58 -16.43 -0.96
CA TYR A 69 -4.43 -15.60 -0.61
C TYR A 69 -4.82 -14.48 0.37
N LEU A 70 -6.02 -13.93 0.22
CA LEU A 70 -6.53 -12.90 1.12
C LEU A 70 -6.82 -13.46 2.51
N ASP A 71 -7.34 -14.68 2.62
CA ASP A 71 -7.58 -15.33 3.91
C ASP A 71 -6.27 -15.50 4.70
N TRP A 72 -5.16 -15.80 4.02
CA TRP A 72 -3.84 -15.85 4.66
C TRP A 72 -3.30 -14.46 5.04
N LEU A 73 -3.50 -13.46 4.19
CA LEU A 73 -2.88 -12.14 4.35
C LEU A 73 -3.59 -11.27 5.38
N ILE A 74 -4.92 -11.28 5.39
CA ILE A 74 -5.75 -10.39 6.20
C ILE A 74 -6.81 -11.13 7.03
N GLY A 75 -6.91 -12.45 6.92
CA GLY A 75 -7.90 -13.25 7.64
C GLY A 75 -9.30 -13.18 7.01
N ASP A 76 -10.22 -13.94 7.61
CA ASP A 76 -11.66 -13.82 7.34
C ASP A 76 -12.14 -12.46 7.91
N PRO A 77 -12.85 -11.62 7.13
CA PRO A 77 -13.37 -10.33 7.60
C PRO A 77 -14.29 -10.38 8.81
#